data_AF-A0A5K7VX43-F1
#
_entry.id   AF-A0A5K7VX43-F1
#
_cell.length_a   1.000
_cell.length_b   1.000
_cell.length_c   1.000
_cell.angle_alpha   90.00
_cell.angle_beta   90.00
_cell.angle_gamma   90.00
#
_symmetry.space_group_name_H-M   'P 1'
#
loop_
_entity.id
_entity.type
_entity.pdbx_description
1 polymer ?
#
loop_
_entity_poly.entity_id
_entity_poly.type
_entity_poly.pdbx_seq_one_letter_code
_entity_poly.pdbx_strand_id
1 'polypeptide(L)'
;MRIAIAGDLHGQWGTPDIKLLSLLNPDALLVVGDFSEGDTNISTQLTQLNIPVACILGNHDTGRDDSGCKIRRHLNILGDLHCGWSLRQWDTPISVVGARPGSTGGGFHLSNAIKSTYGNLSLDQSVELMSVAASEAPNDQPLIILSHCGPSGLGSSADDLCGRDWKLPALDWGDQDLELALNRIRKQRHISLVVFGHMHHQLKRGGGWRKTHILDRWGTSYLNAASVPRYCIDEYGQPLNHFAWAEFYNGRLWSLSHHWYDLNGQLQYKQPLLRPAPMATVSDFPLISC
;
A
#
# COMPACT_ATOMS: atom_id res chain seq x y z
N MET A 1 10.54 15.47 -2.34
CA MET A 1 10.65 14.09 -1.83
C MET A 1 9.81 13.17 -2.68
N ARG A 2 10.32 12.01 -3.07
CA ARG A 2 9.69 11.05 -3.98
C ARG A 2 9.72 9.66 -3.35
N ILE A 3 8.56 9.07 -3.15
CA ILE A 3 8.38 7.78 -2.50
C ILE A 3 7.91 6.79 -3.54
N ALA A 4 8.65 5.68 -3.68
CA ALA A 4 8.22 4.54 -4.46
C ALA A 4 7.30 3.66 -3.61
N ILE A 5 6.29 3.07 -4.23
CA ILE A 5 5.28 2.25 -3.56
C ILE A 5 5.08 0.98 -4.39
N ALA A 6 5.19 -0.18 -3.74
CA ALA A 6 4.89 -1.48 -4.33
C ALA A 6 3.85 -2.20 -3.47
N GLY A 7 2.75 -2.64 -4.07
CA GLY A 7 1.70 -3.38 -3.37
C GLY A 7 1.44 -4.75 -3.97
N ASP A 8 0.93 -5.66 -3.14
CA ASP A 8 0.50 -7.01 -3.50
C ASP A 8 1.54 -7.75 -4.34
N LEU A 9 2.71 -8.00 -3.74
CA LEU A 9 3.88 -8.48 -4.49
C LEU A 9 3.68 -9.88 -5.07
N HIS A 10 2.98 -10.79 -4.39
CA HIS A 10 2.67 -12.16 -4.83
C HIS A 10 3.87 -12.92 -5.43
N GLY A 11 5.04 -12.81 -4.80
CA GLY A 11 6.30 -13.40 -5.23
C GLY A 11 7.00 -12.64 -6.36
N GLN A 12 6.35 -11.63 -6.96
CA GLN A 12 6.91 -10.75 -7.98
C GLN A 12 7.73 -9.63 -7.33
N TRP A 13 8.85 -10.00 -6.71
CA TRP A 13 9.85 -9.08 -6.20
C TRP A 13 11.23 -9.70 -6.32
N GLY A 14 12.21 -8.96 -6.86
CA GLY A 14 13.56 -9.50 -7.02
C GLY A 14 14.59 -8.51 -7.54
N THR A 15 15.67 -9.08 -8.11
CA THR A 15 16.78 -8.32 -8.69
C THR A 15 16.36 -7.20 -9.65
N PRO A 16 15.36 -7.38 -10.55
CA PRO A 16 14.87 -6.30 -11.38
C PRO A 16 14.38 -5.07 -10.59
N ASP A 17 13.58 -5.27 -9.53
CA ASP A 17 13.08 -4.16 -8.71
C ASP A 17 14.19 -3.48 -7.94
N ILE A 18 15.11 -4.26 -7.35
CA ILE A 18 16.23 -3.71 -6.58
C ILE A 18 17.12 -2.85 -7.49
N LYS A 19 17.39 -3.33 -8.71
CA LYS A 19 18.14 -2.55 -9.72
C LYS A 19 17.37 -1.29 -10.11
N LEU A 20 16.05 -1.39 -10.33
CA LEU A 20 15.23 -0.22 -10.67
C LEU A 20 15.21 0.80 -9.54
N LEU A 21 15.05 0.40 -8.28
CA LEU A 21 15.12 1.31 -7.15
C LEU A 21 16.47 2.02 -7.08
N SER A 22 17.57 1.31 -7.38
CA SER A 22 18.90 1.91 -7.44
C SER A 22 19.03 2.95 -8.56
N LEU A 23 18.41 2.71 -9.72
CA LEU A 23 18.41 3.65 -10.86
C LEU A 23 17.48 4.84 -10.64
N LEU A 24 16.28 4.59 -10.10
CA LEU A 24 15.23 5.58 -9.89
C LEU A 24 15.48 6.47 -8.67
N ASN A 25 16.29 5.96 -7.73
CA ASN A 25 16.76 6.62 -6.52
C ASN A 25 15.64 7.35 -5.74
N PRO A 26 14.60 6.64 -5.26
CA PRO A 26 13.57 7.23 -4.41
C PRO A 26 14.13 7.57 -3.02
N ASP A 27 13.50 8.53 -2.34
CA ASP A 27 13.85 8.90 -0.96
C ASP A 27 13.39 7.85 0.07
N ALA A 28 12.36 7.05 -0.28
CA ALA A 28 11.85 5.94 0.53
C ALA A 28 11.03 4.96 -0.32
N LEU A 29 10.83 3.75 0.23
CA LEU A 29 9.96 2.72 -0.31
C LEU A 29 8.85 2.36 0.68
N LEU A 30 7.61 2.30 0.20
CA LEU A 30 6.49 1.70 0.93
C LEU A 30 6.11 0.37 0.28
N VAL A 31 5.96 -0.68 1.11
CA VAL A 31 5.56 -2.01 0.63
C VAL A 31 4.25 -2.44 1.27
N VAL A 32 3.27 -2.79 0.43
CA VAL A 32 1.89 -3.07 0.84
C VAL A 32 1.55 -4.54 0.66
N GLY A 33 1.94 -5.35 1.66
CA GLY A 33 1.43 -6.69 1.90
C GLY A 33 1.55 -7.71 0.77
N ASP A 34 0.99 -8.88 1.06
CA ASP A 34 0.96 -10.07 0.22
C ASP A 34 2.29 -10.33 -0.48
N PHE A 35 3.35 -10.49 0.32
CA PHE A 35 4.69 -10.74 -0.19
C PHE A 35 4.72 -12.05 -0.97
N SER A 36 4.44 -13.20 -0.35
CA SER A 36 4.51 -14.51 -1.03
C SER A 36 4.00 -15.70 -0.20
N GLU A 37 2.70 -15.77 0.15
CA GLU A 37 2.10 -16.95 0.84
C GLU A 37 2.86 -17.39 2.13
N GLY A 38 3.45 -16.41 2.83
CA GLY A 38 4.24 -16.60 4.04
C GLY A 38 5.69 -17.06 3.81
N ASP A 39 6.18 -17.01 2.58
CA ASP A 39 7.61 -17.12 2.27
C ASP A 39 8.36 -15.83 2.63
N THR A 40 9.55 -15.99 3.23
CA THR A 40 10.32 -14.87 3.80
C THR A 40 11.43 -14.34 2.91
N ASN A 41 11.55 -14.80 1.66
CA ASN A 41 12.58 -14.34 0.74
C ASN A 41 12.48 -12.83 0.49
N ILE A 42 11.27 -12.33 0.24
CA ILE A 42 11.04 -10.89 0.03
C ILE A 42 11.37 -10.09 1.29
N SER A 43 10.96 -10.56 2.47
CA SER A 43 11.35 -9.90 3.73
C SER A 43 12.86 -9.78 3.89
N THR A 44 13.60 -10.81 3.48
CA THR A 44 15.07 -10.80 3.52
C THR A 44 15.66 -9.83 2.50
N GLN A 45 15.07 -9.71 1.33
CA GLN A 45 15.53 -8.76 0.30
C GLN A 45 15.23 -7.31 0.69
N LEU A 46 14.09 -7.04 1.35
CA LEU A 46 13.74 -5.69 1.81
C LEU A 46 14.74 -5.16 2.85
N THR A 47 15.30 -6.00 3.71
CA THR A 47 16.29 -5.58 4.73
C THR A 47 17.66 -5.28 4.13
N GLN A 48 17.91 -5.67 2.88
CA GLN A 48 19.16 -5.41 2.16
C GLN A 48 19.13 -4.12 1.35
N LEU A 49 18.00 -3.40 1.33
CA LEU A 49 17.88 -2.14 0.62
C LEU A 49 18.59 -1.01 1.37
N ASN A 50 19.31 -0.17 0.63
CA ASN A 50 20.02 1.00 1.17
C ASN A 50 19.15 2.27 1.21
N ILE A 51 17.83 2.13 1.10
CA ILE A 51 16.87 3.23 1.19
C ILE A 51 15.95 3.01 2.39
N PRO A 52 15.36 4.06 2.97
CA PRO A 52 14.32 3.91 3.97
C PRO A 52 13.14 3.06 3.46
N VAL A 53 12.74 2.06 4.26
CA VAL A 53 11.61 1.17 3.93
C VAL A 53 10.60 1.15 5.08
N ALA A 54 9.32 1.25 4.74
CA ALA A 54 8.21 0.87 5.62
C ALA A 54 7.36 -0.16 4.90
N CYS A 55 6.93 -1.19 5.61
CA CYS A 55 6.10 -2.24 5.05
C CYS A 55 5.02 -2.70 6.02
N ILE A 56 3.94 -3.22 5.46
CA ILE A 56 2.90 -3.90 6.20
C ILE A 56 2.66 -5.28 5.59
N LEU A 57 2.44 -6.29 6.43
CA LEU A 57 2.13 -7.65 5.99
C LEU A 57 0.66 -7.75 5.60
N GLY A 58 0.38 -8.51 4.53
CA GLY A 58 -0.96 -8.80 4.04
C GLY A 58 -1.49 -10.15 4.49
N ASN A 59 -2.70 -10.50 4.06
CA ASN A 59 -3.34 -11.75 4.46
C ASN A 59 -2.60 -12.99 3.93
N HIS A 60 -2.01 -12.92 2.74
CA HIS A 60 -1.25 -14.03 2.17
C HIS A 60 0.06 -14.28 2.94
N ASP A 61 0.62 -13.28 3.63
CA ASP A 61 1.84 -13.45 4.44
C ASP A 61 1.62 -14.30 5.70
N THR A 62 0.37 -14.52 6.09
CA THR A 62 0.05 -15.54 7.09
C THR A 62 0.39 -16.95 6.61
N GLY A 63 0.46 -17.16 5.29
CA GLY A 63 0.76 -18.43 4.65
C GLY A 63 -0.13 -19.58 5.11
N ARG A 64 -1.38 -19.27 5.47
CA ARG A 64 -2.38 -20.19 6.04
C ARG A 64 -1.88 -20.93 7.30
N ASP A 65 -1.02 -20.28 8.08
CA ASP A 65 -0.49 -20.79 9.35
C ASP A 65 -1.18 -20.13 10.55
N ASP A 66 -2.19 -20.81 11.09
CA ASP A 66 -2.95 -20.34 12.26
C ASP A 66 -2.11 -20.19 13.53
N SER A 67 -0.95 -20.85 13.62
CA SER A 67 -0.06 -20.77 14.78
C SER A 67 0.64 -19.41 14.89
N GLY A 68 0.67 -18.62 13.81
CA GLY A 68 1.40 -17.36 13.72
C GLY A 68 2.92 -17.50 13.61
N CYS A 69 3.46 -18.71 13.43
CA CYS A 69 4.91 -18.92 13.30
C CYS A 69 5.46 -18.20 12.06
N LYS A 70 4.74 -18.24 10.93
CA LYS A 70 5.15 -17.53 9.71
C LYS A 70 5.17 -16.01 9.91
N ILE A 71 4.12 -15.45 10.51
CA ILE A 71 4.08 -14.01 10.82
C ILE A 71 5.25 -13.64 11.74
N ARG A 72 5.47 -14.36 12.85
CA ARG A 72 6.62 -14.10 13.73
C ARG A 72 7.96 -14.17 13.00
N ARG A 73 8.12 -15.08 12.04
CA ARG A 73 9.33 -15.16 11.22
C ARG A 73 9.50 -13.92 10.33
N HIS A 74 8.44 -13.45 9.68
CA HIS A 74 8.47 -12.17 8.95
C HIS A 74 8.86 -11.02 9.88
N LEU A 75 8.25 -10.91 11.05
CA LEU A 75 8.55 -9.84 12.02
C LEU A 75 10.00 -9.87 12.49
N ASN A 76 10.54 -11.05 12.78
CA ASN A 76 11.94 -11.21 13.20
C ASN A 76 12.93 -10.78 12.10
N ILE A 77 12.59 -10.98 10.83
CA ILE A 77 13.44 -10.58 9.71
C ILE A 77 13.30 -9.09 9.43
N LEU A 78 12.06 -8.60 9.33
CA LEU A 78 11.77 -7.22 8.96
C LEU A 78 12.17 -6.23 10.06
N GLY A 79 12.06 -6.63 11.32
CA GLY A 79 12.26 -5.72 12.46
C GLY A 79 11.46 -4.44 12.28
N ASP A 80 12.14 -3.31 12.44
CA ASP A 80 11.55 -1.96 12.35
C ASP A 80 11.11 -1.56 10.92
N LEU A 81 11.36 -2.37 9.89
CA LEU A 81 10.76 -2.14 8.58
C LEU A 81 9.25 -2.39 8.61
N HIS A 82 8.76 -3.30 9.45
CA HIS A 82 7.34 -3.57 9.59
C HIS A 82 6.68 -2.55 10.54
N CYS A 83 5.64 -1.86 10.07
CA CYS A 83 5.01 -0.77 10.84
C CYS A 83 3.60 -1.09 11.35
N GLY A 84 3.18 -2.35 11.39
CA GLY A 84 1.83 -2.73 11.84
C GLY A 84 1.52 -2.19 13.25
N TRP A 85 0.48 -1.37 13.36
CA TRP A 85 0.10 -0.65 14.59
C TRP A 85 1.19 0.24 15.22
N SER A 86 2.21 0.61 14.45
CA SER A 86 3.34 1.39 14.95
C SER A 86 3.72 2.53 14.00
N LEU A 87 4.45 3.50 14.57
CA LEU A 87 5.02 4.59 13.82
C LEU A 87 6.40 4.20 13.29
N ARG A 88 6.62 4.41 11.99
CA ARG A 88 7.93 4.37 11.35
C ARG A 88 8.37 5.78 10.99
N GLN A 89 9.55 6.14 11.48
CA GLN A 89 10.20 7.43 11.22
C GLN A 89 11.58 7.22 10.61
N TRP A 90 11.99 8.21 9.83
CA TRP A 90 13.33 8.32 9.25
C TRP A 90 13.82 9.77 9.42
N ASP A 91 15.07 10.02 9.06
CA ASP A 91 15.60 11.39 9.00
C ASP A 91 14.91 12.23 7.90
N THR A 92 14.33 11.56 6.90
CA THR A 92 13.48 12.16 5.87
C THR A 92 12.19 12.70 6.52
N PRO A 93 11.72 13.93 6.18
CA PRO A 93 10.59 14.58 6.85
C PRO A 93 9.24 13.99 6.43
N ILE A 94 8.99 12.73 6.78
CA ILE A 94 7.71 12.05 6.65
C ILE A 94 7.52 11.03 7.75
N SER A 95 6.28 10.89 8.22
CA SER A 95 5.89 9.89 9.21
C SER A 95 4.96 8.86 8.57
N VAL A 96 5.22 7.58 8.81
CA VAL A 96 4.40 6.47 8.30
C VAL A 96 3.85 5.68 9.47
N VAL A 97 2.54 5.55 9.56
CA VAL A 97 1.88 4.69 10.57
C VAL A 97 1.26 3.51 9.88
N GLY A 98 1.57 2.30 10.33
CA GLY A 98 0.90 1.11 9.81
C GLY A 98 -0.42 0.83 10.52
N ALA A 99 -1.39 0.35 9.75
CA ALA A 99 -2.65 -0.14 10.26
C ALA A 99 -2.54 -1.59 10.73
N ARG A 100 -3.66 -2.31 10.73
CA ARG A 100 -3.73 -3.73 11.05
C ARG A 100 -3.00 -4.60 10.02
N PRO A 101 -1.99 -5.40 10.42
CA PRO A 101 -1.35 -6.37 9.56
C PRO A 101 -2.24 -7.61 9.33
N GLY A 102 -2.06 -8.27 8.19
CA GLY A 102 -2.72 -9.54 7.88
C GLY A 102 -4.23 -9.45 7.65
N SER A 103 -4.76 -8.25 7.39
CA SER A 103 -6.19 -8.05 7.16
C SER A 103 -6.65 -8.72 5.86
N THR A 104 -7.84 -9.33 5.88
CA THR A 104 -8.55 -9.84 4.69
C THR A 104 -9.67 -8.90 4.23
N GLY A 105 -9.77 -7.71 4.82
CA GLY A 105 -10.87 -6.78 4.61
C GLY A 105 -12.20 -7.30 5.17
N GLY A 106 -13.28 -6.60 4.83
CA GLY A 106 -14.66 -6.97 5.20
C GLY A 106 -15.04 -6.61 6.63
N GLY A 107 -14.56 -5.48 7.15
CA GLY A 107 -14.78 -5.01 8.51
C GLY A 107 -13.65 -5.41 9.47
N PHE A 108 -13.95 -5.61 10.75
CA PHE A 108 -12.93 -5.97 11.75
C PHE A 108 -12.92 -7.46 12.07
N HIS A 109 -11.91 -8.19 11.55
CA HIS A 109 -11.59 -9.56 11.97
C HIS A 109 -10.07 -9.79 12.07
N LEU A 110 -9.59 -10.38 13.18
CA LEU A 110 -8.21 -10.89 13.29
C LEU A 110 -8.14 -12.38 12.94
N SER A 111 -7.31 -12.76 11.97
CA SER A 111 -7.06 -14.18 11.68
C SER A 111 -6.42 -14.88 12.88
N ASN A 112 -6.50 -16.21 12.93
CA ASN A 112 -5.84 -16.99 13.99
C ASN A 112 -4.32 -16.73 14.02
N ALA A 113 -3.68 -16.59 12.87
CA ALA A 113 -2.27 -16.25 12.75
C ALA A 113 -1.93 -14.91 13.45
N ILE A 114 -2.75 -13.89 13.23
CA ILE A 114 -2.57 -12.56 13.85
C ILE A 114 -2.87 -12.62 15.35
N LYS A 115 -3.94 -13.30 15.77
CA LYS A 115 -4.26 -13.50 17.20
C LYS A 115 -3.13 -14.23 17.93
N SER A 116 -2.57 -15.26 17.34
CA SER A 116 -1.46 -16.04 17.91
C SER A 116 -0.15 -15.23 18.01
N THR A 117 -0.04 -14.11 17.27
CA THR A 117 1.16 -13.27 17.25
C THR A 117 1.01 -12.03 18.14
N TYR A 118 -0.11 -11.33 18.05
CA TYR A 118 -0.36 -10.04 18.69
C TYR A 118 -1.35 -10.11 19.85
N GLY A 119 -1.93 -11.28 20.10
CA GLY A 119 -3.05 -11.44 21.02
C GLY A 119 -4.39 -11.07 20.38
N ASN A 120 -5.46 -11.24 21.15
CA ASN A 120 -6.82 -11.00 20.69
C ASN A 120 -7.22 -9.54 20.90
N LEU A 121 -6.74 -8.65 20.02
CA LEU A 121 -7.08 -7.23 20.06
C LEU A 121 -8.54 -7.00 19.68
N SER A 122 -9.22 -6.12 20.42
CA SER A 122 -10.54 -5.62 20.06
C SER A 122 -10.45 -4.56 18.96
N LEU A 123 -11.61 -4.23 18.38
CA LEU A 123 -11.77 -3.13 17.43
C LEU A 123 -11.21 -1.82 18.02
N ASP A 124 -11.64 -1.48 19.23
CA ASP A 124 -11.21 -0.24 19.92
C ASP A 124 -9.71 -0.24 20.21
N GLN A 125 -9.13 -1.39 20.55
CA GLN A 125 -7.67 -1.50 20.76
C GLN A 125 -6.89 -1.28 19.45
N SER A 126 -7.36 -1.84 18.33
CA SER A 126 -6.76 -1.61 17.01
C SER A 126 -6.80 -0.12 16.64
N VAL A 127 -7.94 0.53 16.86
CA VAL A 127 -8.14 1.97 16.64
C VAL A 127 -7.24 2.82 17.54
N GLU A 128 -7.14 2.46 18.82
CA GLU A 128 -6.31 3.16 19.79
C GLU A 128 -4.83 3.09 19.40
N LEU A 129 -4.31 1.91 19.07
CA LEU A 129 -2.91 1.73 18.68
C LEU A 129 -2.54 2.60 17.47
N MET A 130 -3.37 2.60 16.42
CA MET A 130 -3.15 3.48 15.25
C MET A 130 -3.20 4.97 15.62
N SER A 131 -4.12 5.35 16.52
CA SER A 131 -4.30 6.74 16.94
C SER A 131 -3.12 7.23 17.78
N VAL A 132 -2.63 6.40 18.72
CA VAL A 132 -1.44 6.68 19.54
C VAL A 132 -0.21 6.82 18.63
N ALA A 133 0.04 5.86 17.75
CA ALA A 133 1.17 5.93 16.81
C ALA A 133 1.15 7.19 15.93
N ALA A 134 -0.03 7.61 15.47
CA ALA A 134 -0.18 8.86 14.71
C ALA A 134 0.02 10.14 15.56
N SER A 135 -0.26 10.08 16.86
CA SER A 135 0.00 11.20 17.78
C SER A 135 1.48 11.37 18.13
N GLU A 136 2.27 10.30 18.05
CA GLU A 136 3.72 10.33 18.29
C GLU A 136 4.50 10.93 17.11
N ALA A 137 3.90 10.94 15.91
CA ALA A 137 4.49 11.54 14.73
C ALA A 137 4.61 13.08 14.88
N PRO A 138 5.74 13.69 14.47
CA PRO A 138 5.90 15.13 14.44
C PRO A 138 4.82 15.83 13.63
N ASN A 139 4.26 16.93 14.17
CA ASN A 139 3.14 17.65 13.55
C ASN A 139 3.52 18.45 12.31
N ASP A 140 4.80 18.75 12.13
CA ASP A 140 5.37 19.45 10.98
C ASP A 140 5.66 18.51 9.79
N GLN A 141 5.56 17.20 9.99
CA GLN A 141 5.74 16.21 8.94
C GLN A 141 4.41 15.75 8.32
N PRO A 142 4.36 15.51 7.00
CA PRO A 142 3.26 14.78 6.39
C PRO A 142 3.09 13.41 7.04
N LEU A 143 1.83 13.00 7.22
CA LEU A 143 1.47 11.69 7.76
C LEU A 143 0.93 10.79 6.64
N ILE A 144 1.54 9.62 6.50
CA ILE A 144 1.06 8.53 5.67
C ILE A 144 0.51 7.42 6.57
N ILE A 145 -0.64 6.88 6.21
CA ILE A 145 -1.14 5.62 6.76
C ILE A 145 -0.89 4.50 5.76
N LEU A 146 -0.26 3.41 6.20
CA LEU A 146 0.05 2.24 5.40
C LEU A 146 -0.79 1.04 5.86
N SER A 147 -1.60 0.45 5.00
CA SER A 147 -2.45 -0.69 5.37
C SER A 147 -2.48 -1.73 4.26
N HIS A 148 -2.71 -3.01 4.57
CA HIS A 148 -2.90 -3.99 3.49
C HIS A 148 -4.25 -3.78 2.80
N CYS A 149 -5.33 -3.70 3.58
CA CYS A 149 -6.66 -3.38 3.08
C CYS A 149 -6.96 -1.89 3.25
N GLY A 150 -7.71 -1.30 2.31
CA GLY A 150 -8.20 0.07 2.45
C GLY A 150 -9.29 0.18 3.53
N PRO A 151 -9.63 1.39 4.00
CA PRO A 151 -10.68 1.59 4.99
C PRO A 151 -12.07 1.32 4.42
N SER A 152 -13.00 0.94 5.28
CA SER A 152 -14.43 0.97 4.94
C SER A 152 -14.87 2.39 4.55
N GLY A 153 -15.91 2.49 3.72
CA GLY A 153 -16.48 3.75 3.24
C GLY A 153 -15.94 4.21 1.87
N LEU A 154 -15.07 3.44 1.21
CA LEU A 154 -14.51 3.78 -0.11
C LEU A 154 -15.25 3.14 -1.30
N GLY A 155 -16.45 2.60 -1.06
CA GLY A 155 -17.39 2.17 -2.10
C GLY A 155 -17.71 0.68 -2.06
N SER A 156 -18.82 0.31 -2.70
CA SER A 156 -19.38 -1.04 -2.69
C SER A 156 -19.56 -1.66 -4.08
N SER A 157 -19.32 -0.90 -5.14
CA SER A 157 -19.30 -1.41 -6.52
C SER A 157 -18.03 -2.20 -6.75
N ALA A 158 -18.03 -3.20 -7.64
CA ALA A 158 -16.86 -4.05 -7.86
C ALA A 158 -15.59 -3.26 -8.27
N ASP A 159 -15.76 -2.15 -8.98
CA ASP A 159 -14.72 -1.23 -9.46
C ASP A 159 -14.36 -0.11 -8.46
N ASP A 160 -15.02 -0.02 -7.31
CA ASP A 160 -14.64 0.91 -6.25
C ASP A 160 -13.36 0.45 -5.52
N LEU A 161 -12.66 1.38 -4.85
CA LEU A 161 -11.35 1.15 -4.25
C LEU A 161 -11.35 -0.04 -3.27
N CYS A 162 -12.43 -0.19 -2.49
CA CYS A 162 -12.61 -1.24 -1.49
C CYS A 162 -13.77 -2.19 -1.84
N GLY A 163 -14.23 -2.19 -3.08
CA GLY A 163 -15.36 -3.00 -3.51
C GLY A 163 -14.97 -4.44 -3.83
N ARG A 164 -15.65 -5.41 -3.20
CA ARG A 164 -15.44 -6.84 -3.46
C ARG A 164 -15.94 -7.22 -4.85
N ASP A 165 -15.07 -7.81 -5.66
CA ASP A 165 -15.36 -8.25 -7.05
C ASP A 165 -15.39 -9.78 -7.24
N TRP A 166 -14.86 -10.56 -6.29
CA TRP A 166 -14.79 -12.03 -6.43
C TRP A 166 -16.05 -12.79 -6.02
N LYS A 167 -17.04 -12.11 -5.42
CA LYS A 167 -18.29 -12.72 -4.96
C LYS A 167 -19.44 -11.71 -5.00
N LEU A 168 -20.58 -12.15 -5.53
CA LEU A 168 -21.83 -11.37 -5.58
C LEU A 168 -22.63 -11.49 -4.26
N PRO A 169 -23.37 -10.43 -3.86
CA PRO A 169 -23.29 -9.08 -4.42
C PRO A 169 -21.93 -8.43 -4.10
N ALA A 170 -21.54 -7.45 -4.92
CA ALA A 170 -20.44 -6.56 -4.57
C ALA A 170 -20.82 -5.76 -3.31
N LEU A 171 -19.86 -5.59 -2.41
CA LEU A 171 -20.02 -4.94 -1.12
C LEU A 171 -18.72 -4.20 -0.78
N ASP A 172 -18.83 -3.21 0.10
CA ASP A 172 -17.65 -2.63 0.75
C ASP A 172 -16.92 -3.72 1.54
N TRP A 173 -15.63 -3.83 1.29
CA TRP A 173 -14.75 -4.81 1.88
C TRP A 173 -13.54 -4.15 2.57
N GLY A 174 -13.66 -2.88 2.92
CA GLY A 174 -12.62 -2.17 3.66
C GLY A 174 -12.53 -2.59 5.14
N ASP A 175 -11.48 -2.11 5.79
CA ASP A 175 -11.21 -2.28 7.21
C ASP A 175 -11.96 -1.25 8.06
N GLN A 176 -12.79 -1.74 8.98
CA GLN A 176 -13.61 -0.91 9.87
C GLN A 176 -12.76 -0.17 10.92
N ASP A 177 -11.75 -0.85 11.50
CA ASP A 177 -10.84 -0.24 12.45
C ASP A 177 -10.01 0.87 11.80
N LEU A 178 -9.60 0.69 10.55
CA LEU A 178 -8.91 1.72 9.80
C LEU A 178 -9.80 2.94 9.56
N GLU A 179 -11.05 2.75 9.12
CA GLU A 179 -12.01 3.86 8.97
C GLU A 179 -12.15 4.68 10.27
N LEU A 180 -12.36 3.99 11.39
CA LEU A 180 -12.52 4.62 12.71
C LEU A 180 -11.24 5.34 13.17
N ALA A 181 -10.06 4.74 12.95
CA ALA A 181 -8.78 5.36 13.27
C ALA A 181 -8.55 6.63 12.44
N LEU A 182 -8.78 6.58 11.12
CA LEU A 182 -8.66 7.75 10.25
C LEU A 182 -9.59 8.89 10.70
N ASN A 183 -10.82 8.56 11.11
CA ASN A 183 -11.79 9.51 11.67
C ASN A 183 -11.36 10.13 13.00
N ARG A 184 -10.58 9.40 13.82
CA ARG A 184 -10.03 9.90 15.08
C ARG A 184 -8.80 10.77 14.83
N ILE A 185 -7.85 10.28 14.04
CA ILE A 185 -6.58 10.95 13.72
C ILE A 185 -6.83 12.30 13.04
N ARG A 186 -7.78 12.37 12.09
CA ARG A 186 -8.10 13.61 11.35
C ARG A 186 -8.60 14.76 12.22
N LYS A 187 -9.06 14.48 13.46
CA LYS A 187 -9.46 15.52 14.42
C LYS A 187 -8.27 16.21 15.07
N GLN A 188 -7.10 15.57 15.04
CA GLN A 188 -5.88 16.03 15.71
C GLN A 188 -4.86 16.59 14.71
N ARG A 189 -4.75 15.97 13.52
CA ARG A 189 -3.81 16.36 12.47
C ARG A 189 -4.31 15.96 11.10
N HIS A 190 -3.75 16.59 10.07
CA HIS A 190 -4.03 16.23 8.69
C HIS A 190 -3.34 14.90 8.31
N ILE A 191 -4.07 14.05 7.58
CA ILE A 191 -3.56 12.81 6.98
C ILE A 191 -3.36 13.12 5.49
N SER A 192 -2.12 13.03 5.02
CA SER A 192 -1.81 13.39 3.63
C SER A 192 -2.17 12.28 2.66
N LEU A 193 -1.87 11.03 3.05
CA LEU A 193 -2.01 9.87 2.16
C LEU A 193 -2.34 8.61 2.97
N VAL A 194 -3.29 7.82 2.46
CA VAL A 194 -3.55 6.45 2.90
C VAL A 194 -3.17 5.53 1.73
N VAL A 195 -2.16 4.69 1.92
CA VAL A 195 -1.68 3.75 0.91
C VAL A 195 -2.11 2.34 1.31
N PHE A 196 -2.77 1.64 0.40
CA PHE A 196 -3.22 0.27 0.61
C PHE A 196 -3.20 -0.58 -0.64
N GLY A 197 -3.55 -1.86 -0.48
CA GLY A 197 -3.54 -2.88 -1.53
C GLY A 197 -4.76 -3.81 -1.42
N HIS A 198 -4.54 -5.12 -1.49
CA HIS A 198 -5.50 -6.22 -1.40
C HIS A 198 -6.50 -6.30 -2.56
N MET A 199 -7.13 -5.18 -2.89
CA MET A 199 -8.08 -5.05 -3.97
C MET A 199 -7.34 -4.81 -5.29
N HIS A 200 -6.95 -5.88 -5.99
CA HIS A 200 -6.16 -5.82 -7.23
C HIS A 200 -6.72 -4.87 -8.31
N HIS A 201 -5.87 -4.19 -9.06
CA HIS A 201 -6.35 -3.22 -10.08
C HIS A 201 -7.23 -3.86 -11.15
N GLN A 202 -6.86 -5.05 -11.62
CA GLN A 202 -7.69 -5.81 -12.56
C GLN A 202 -8.79 -6.55 -11.82
N LEU A 203 -10.04 -6.38 -12.26
CA LEU A 203 -11.18 -7.02 -11.60
C LEU A 203 -11.20 -8.53 -11.85
N LYS A 204 -11.43 -9.30 -10.79
CA LYS A 204 -11.45 -10.77 -10.84
C LYS A 204 -12.66 -11.33 -11.60
N ARG A 205 -13.79 -10.64 -11.59
CA ARG A 205 -15.01 -11.02 -12.31
C ARG A 205 -15.52 -9.85 -13.14
N GLY A 206 -16.10 -10.16 -14.30
CA GLY A 206 -16.73 -9.17 -15.19
C GLY A 206 -15.76 -8.42 -16.11
N GLY A 207 -14.44 -8.54 -15.89
CA GLY A 207 -13.44 -7.75 -16.59
C GLY A 207 -13.47 -6.28 -16.16
N GLY A 208 -12.46 -5.51 -16.60
CA GLY A 208 -12.33 -4.09 -16.29
C GLY A 208 -11.36 -3.79 -15.16
N TRP A 209 -11.35 -2.52 -14.76
CA TRP A 209 -10.33 -1.93 -13.91
C TRP A 209 -10.95 -1.21 -12.71
N ARG A 210 -10.35 -1.41 -11.54
CA ARG A 210 -10.68 -0.75 -10.30
C ARG A 210 -10.16 0.69 -10.30
N LYS A 211 -10.94 1.61 -9.74
CA LYS A 211 -10.47 2.95 -9.39
C LYS A 211 -9.35 2.82 -8.36
N THR A 212 -8.20 3.42 -8.61
CA THR A 212 -7.02 3.27 -7.74
C THR A 212 -6.76 4.48 -6.84
N HIS A 213 -7.50 5.57 -7.02
CA HIS A 213 -7.33 6.79 -6.23
C HIS A 213 -8.64 7.53 -6.00
N ILE A 214 -8.78 8.12 -4.81
CA ILE A 214 -9.76 9.15 -4.50
C ILE A 214 -9.14 10.19 -3.56
N LEU A 215 -9.53 11.46 -3.74
CA LEU A 215 -9.24 12.55 -2.81
C LEU A 215 -10.52 12.86 -2.04
N ASP A 216 -10.48 12.75 -0.71
CA ASP A 216 -11.65 13.09 0.10
C ASP A 216 -11.80 14.61 0.33
N ARG A 217 -12.95 14.99 0.90
CA ARG A 217 -13.26 16.40 1.22
C ARG A 217 -12.36 17.03 2.28
N TRP A 218 -11.61 16.23 3.03
CA TRP A 218 -10.66 16.68 4.04
C TRP A 218 -9.24 16.81 3.48
N GLY A 219 -9.05 16.56 2.19
CA GLY A 219 -7.78 16.64 1.50
C GLY A 219 -6.90 15.39 1.68
N THR A 220 -7.44 14.29 2.19
CA THR A 220 -6.69 13.02 2.30
C THR A 220 -6.79 12.27 0.98
N SER A 221 -5.64 11.92 0.38
CA SER A 221 -5.61 11.01 -0.76
C SER A 221 -5.60 9.56 -0.29
N TYR A 222 -6.36 8.71 -0.99
CA TYR A 222 -6.40 7.26 -0.80
C TYR A 222 -5.85 6.63 -2.07
N LEU A 223 -4.80 5.84 -1.96
CA LEU A 223 -4.12 5.20 -3.07
C LEU A 223 -4.12 3.68 -2.89
N ASN A 224 -4.75 2.99 -3.82
CA ASN A 224 -4.63 1.54 -3.97
C ASN A 224 -3.45 1.20 -4.89
N ALA A 225 -2.42 0.55 -4.35
CA ALA A 225 -1.18 0.17 -5.02
C ALA A 225 -1.13 -1.29 -5.50
N ALA A 226 -2.25 -2.04 -5.42
CA ALA A 226 -2.35 -3.46 -5.77
C ALA A 226 -2.33 -3.74 -7.30
N SER A 227 -1.25 -3.39 -7.98
CA SER A 227 -1.09 -3.76 -9.40
C SER A 227 -0.69 -5.23 -9.49
N VAL A 228 -1.64 -6.10 -9.81
CA VAL A 228 -1.39 -7.55 -9.94
C VAL A 228 -1.89 -8.02 -11.31
N PRO A 229 -0.98 -8.51 -12.19
CA PRO A 229 0.46 -8.61 -11.99
C PRO A 229 1.16 -7.23 -11.97
N ARG A 230 2.31 -7.15 -11.30
CA ARG A 230 3.20 -5.95 -11.31
C ARG A 230 4.37 -6.07 -12.29
N TYR A 231 4.57 -7.27 -12.84
CA TYR A 231 5.38 -7.49 -14.02
C TYR A 231 4.49 -7.76 -15.21
N CYS A 232 4.72 -7.06 -16.32
CA CYS A 232 4.07 -7.35 -17.57
C CYS A 232 5.05 -7.28 -18.74
N ILE A 233 4.55 -7.53 -19.94
CA ILE A 233 5.29 -7.42 -21.19
C ILE A 233 4.53 -6.43 -22.07
N ASP A 234 5.24 -5.49 -22.69
CA ASP A 234 4.63 -4.54 -23.63
C ASP A 234 4.36 -5.17 -25.01
N GLU A 235 3.77 -4.38 -25.92
CA GLU A 235 3.45 -4.82 -27.29
C GLU A 235 4.70 -5.22 -28.11
N TYR A 236 5.89 -4.82 -27.68
CA TYR A 236 7.18 -5.13 -28.32
C TYR A 236 7.94 -6.28 -27.65
N GLY A 237 7.32 -6.96 -26.67
CA GLY A 237 7.96 -8.06 -25.95
C GLY A 237 8.92 -7.61 -24.86
N GLN A 238 8.94 -6.33 -24.47
CA GLN A 238 9.83 -5.83 -23.42
C GLN A 238 9.19 -5.99 -22.03
N PRO A 239 9.95 -6.51 -21.04
CA PRO A 239 9.47 -6.62 -19.67
C PRO A 239 9.34 -5.25 -19.01
N LEU A 240 8.21 -5.03 -18.34
CA LEU A 240 7.91 -3.82 -17.58
C LEU A 240 7.64 -4.14 -16.11
N ASN A 241 8.11 -3.25 -15.23
CA ASN A 241 7.93 -3.32 -13.78
C ASN A 241 7.13 -2.12 -13.29
N HIS A 242 6.12 -2.38 -12.45
CA HIS A 242 5.28 -1.36 -11.85
C HIS A 242 5.83 -0.82 -10.52
N PHE A 243 5.74 0.50 -10.37
CA PHE A 243 5.76 1.19 -9.08
C PHE A 243 4.69 2.28 -9.07
N ALA A 244 3.95 2.41 -7.97
CA ALA A 244 3.23 3.64 -7.69
C ALA A 244 4.19 4.68 -7.09
N TRP A 245 3.89 5.96 -7.28
CA TRP A 245 4.71 7.07 -6.80
C TRP A 245 3.87 8.09 -6.06
N ALA A 246 4.40 8.54 -4.93
CA ALA A 246 3.92 9.71 -4.22
C ALA A 246 5.04 10.75 -4.13
N GLU A 247 4.76 11.96 -4.59
CA GLU A 247 5.73 13.06 -4.54
C GLU A 247 5.23 14.15 -3.61
N PHE A 248 6.10 14.57 -2.70
CA PHE A 248 5.83 15.64 -1.76
C PHE A 248 6.72 16.85 -2.06
N TYR A 249 6.11 18.03 -2.04
CA TYR A 249 6.77 19.31 -2.19
C TYR A 249 6.41 20.21 -1.00
N ASN A 250 7.42 20.72 -0.30
CA ASN A 250 7.25 21.53 0.92
C ASN A 250 6.28 20.90 1.95
N GLY A 251 6.45 19.61 2.23
CA GLY A 251 5.65 18.86 3.20
C GLY A 251 4.21 18.55 2.76
N ARG A 252 3.83 18.87 1.52
CA ARG A 252 2.48 18.60 0.97
C ARG A 252 2.53 17.58 -0.15
N LEU A 253 1.55 16.69 -0.19
CA LEU A 253 1.38 15.75 -1.29
C LEU A 253 1.09 16.54 -2.58
N TRP A 254 1.94 16.37 -3.59
CA TRP A 254 1.92 17.13 -4.83
C TRP A 254 1.40 16.31 -6.00
N SER A 255 1.83 15.05 -6.11
CA SER A 255 1.42 14.15 -7.18
C SER A 255 1.30 12.70 -6.70
N LEU A 256 0.40 11.98 -7.37
CA LEU A 256 0.27 10.53 -7.30
C LEU A 256 0.18 9.96 -8.71
N SER A 257 0.87 8.86 -8.96
CA SER A 257 0.81 8.18 -10.26
C SER A 257 1.23 6.70 -10.18
N HIS A 258 0.75 5.90 -11.13
CA HIS A 258 1.32 4.58 -11.42
C HIS A 258 2.31 4.70 -12.58
N HIS A 259 3.50 4.12 -12.42
CA HIS A 259 4.56 4.12 -13.41
C HIS A 259 4.93 2.70 -13.79
N TRP A 260 5.27 2.51 -15.06
CA TRP A 260 5.80 1.27 -15.61
C TRP A 260 7.14 1.56 -16.27
N TYR A 261 8.15 0.85 -15.81
CA TYR A 261 9.54 1.03 -16.24
C TYR A 261 10.03 -0.21 -16.96
N ASP A 262 10.86 -0.02 -17.97
CA ASP A 262 11.70 -1.11 -18.46
C ASP A 262 12.84 -1.42 -17.48
N LEU A 263 13.61 -2.48 -17.76
CA LEU A 263 14.72 -2.94 -16.90
C LEU A 263 15.96 -2.02 -16.89
N ASN A 264 15.96 -0.95 -17.70
CA ASN A 264 16.98 0.09 -17.72
C ASN A 264 16.54 1.33 -16.94
N GLY A 265 15.34 1.32 -16.35
CA GLY A 265 14.80 2.42 -15.57
C GLY A 265 14.17 3.52 -16.42
N GLN A 266 13.96 3.29 -17.72
CA GLN A 266 13.23 4.23 -18.56
C GLN A 266 11.73 4.09 -18.31
N LEU A 267 11.08 5.23 -18.06
CA LEU A 267 9.64 5.29 -17.90
C LEU A 267 8.97 5.05 -19.26
N GLN A 268 8.26 3.94 -19.39
CA GLN A 268 7.53 3.60 -20.61
C GLN A 268 6.08 4.10 -20.54
N TYR A 269 5.47 4.01 -19.36
CA TYR A 269 4.10 4.47 -19.19
C TYR A 269 3.84 5.07 -17.80
N LYS A 270 3.03 6.13 -17.78
CA LYS A 270 2.64 6.86 -16.57
C LYS A 270 1.14 7.15 -16.57
N GLN A 271 0.46 6.64 -15.56
CA GLN A 271 -0.91 6.99 -15.24
C GLN A 271 -0.94 8.03 -14.11
N PRO A 272 -1.23 9.30 -14.38
CA PRO A 272 -1.44 10.30 -13.33
C PRO A 272 -2.76 10.07 -12.60
N LEU A 273 -2.76 10.25 -11.28
CA LEU A 273 -3.94 10.07 -10.41
C LEU A 273 -4.30 11.34 -9.65
N LEU A 274 -3.28 12.00 -9.10
CA LEU A 274 -3.36 13.33 -8.51
C LEU A 274 -2.36 14.21 -9.25
N ARG A 275 -2.87 15.29 -9.83
CA ARG A 275 -2.07 16.40 -10.33
C ARG A 275 -2.56 17.69 -9.66
N PRO A 276 -1.69 18.68 -9.48
CA PRO A 276 -2.16 20.06 -9.37
C PRO A 276 -3.02 20.37 -10.60
N ALA A 277 -4.05 21.21 -10.45
CA ALA A 277 -4.87 21.64 -11.59
C ALA A 277 -3.96 22.07 -12.77
N PRO A 278 -4.19 21.55 -13.99
CA PRO A 278 -3.22 21.66 -15.07
C PRO A 278 -3.13 23.09 -15.64
N MET A 279 -1.91 23.54 -15.93
CA MET A 279 -1.65 24.13 -17.24
C MET A 279 -1.33 22.98 -18.20
N ALA A 280 -2.24 22.77 -19.15
CA ALA A 280 -2.13 22.01 -20.40
C ALA A 280 -1.77 20.50 -20.37
N THR A 281 -2.61 19.74 -21.07
CA THR A 281 -2.62 18.30 -21.31
C THR A 281 -1.59 17.83 -22.33
N VAL A 282 -1.10 16.59 -22.16
CA VAL A 282 -0.65 15.74 -23.28
C VAL A 282 -1.39 14.40 -23.15
N SER A 283 -1.68 13.85 -24.33
CA SER A 283 -2.75 12.95 -24.80
C SER A 283 -2.87 11.54 -24.21
N ASP A 284 -3.98 10.92 -24.61
CA ASP A 284 -4.64 9.69 -24.17
C ASP A 284 -3.80 8.39 -24.11
N PHE A 285 -4.34 7.49 -23.28
CA PHE A 285 -3.90 6.15 -22.91
C PHE A 285 -3.96 5.13 -24.06
N PRO A 286 -2.93 4.30 -24.28
CA PRO A 286 -3.09 3.00 -24.92
C PRO A 286 -3.52 1.95 -23.88
N LEU A 287 -4.51 1.13 -24.24
CA LEU A 287 -4.90 -0.08 -23.49
C LEU A 287 -3.79 -1.13 -23.68
N ILE A 288 -3.00 -1.38 -22.63
CA ILE A 288 -2.05 -2.50 -22.61
C ILE A 288 -2.81 -3.75 -22.15
N SER A 289 -2.81 -4.80 -22.97
CA SER A 289 -3.24 -6.14 -22.54
C SER A 289 -2.13 -6.76 -21.70
N CYS A 290 -2.34 -6.86 -20.39
CA CYS A 290 -1.61 -7.80 -19.54
C CYS A 290 -2.31 -9.17 -19.61
#